data_AF-A0A316USI4-F1
#
_entry.id   AF-A0A316USI4-F1
#
_cell.length_a   1.000
_cell.length_b   1.000
_cell.length_c   1.000
_cell.angle_alpha   90.00
_cell.angle_beta   90.00
_cell.angle_gamma   90.00
#
_symmetry.space_group_name_H-M   'P 1'
#
loop_
_entity.id
_entity.type
_entity.pdbx_description
1 polymer ?
#
loop_
_entity_poly.entity_id
_entity_poly.type
_entity_poly.pdbx_seq_one_letter_code
_entity_poly.pdbx_strand_id
1 'polypeptide(L)'
;MASQRVLTGTTRSALSRSAQTSLALRGSTSTTFSRALHSRPSRPTTISRPSWVTYGGASLALSLPFSLFSKGGKEGNDEAAAAAAAKGNSSGSSDNAESQSSAILRQASPAAMRSQPTTLMFLSVKGSQRYDWQEWIGYFREAGYDILDCNLAAATSSTDEAKVLGDELASQVRLSSLQRQPLVFIRASASPLALPLLGEHLASKRPSVAGIVIVTSSEGAGPEAVDALAKKLGGRVKVVKDDEEGLRDSERWLTEQGF
;
A
#
# COMPACT_ATOMS: atom_id res chain seq x y z
N MET A 1 6.19 28.18 46.66
CA MET A 1 7.42 28.96 46.41
C MET A 1 8.10 28.38 45.18
N ALA A 2 8.46 29.28 44.26
CA ALA A 2 8.83 29.02 42.88
C ALA A 2 10.27 28.52 42.71
N SER A 3 10.52 27.73 41.66
CA SER A 3 11.82 27.70 40.99
C SER A 3 11.66 27.43 39.51
N GLN A 4 11.66 28.52 38.75
CA GLN A 4 11.92 28.54 37.31
C GLN A 4 13.40 28.26 37.05
N ARG A 5 13.69 27.42 36.05
CA ARG A 5 14.94 27.50 35.29
C ARG A 5 14.63 27.43 33.80
N VAL A 6 14.69 28.61 33.18
CA VAL A 6 14.89 28.83 31.75
C VAL A 6 16.40 28.77 31.52
N LEU A 7 16.88 28.04 30.53
CA LEU A 7 18.11 28.41 29.81
C LEU A 7 18.06 27.86 28.36
N THR A 8 18.15 28.83 27.48
CA THR A 8 18.29 28.82 26.02
C THR A 8 19.65 28.27 25.57
N GLY A 9 19.68 27.54 24.44
CA GLY A 9 20.89 27.27 23.66
C GLY A 9 20.50 27.10 22.18
N THR A 10 20.61 28.14 21.36
CA THR A 10 21.78 28.54 20.55
C THR A 10 21.96 27.68 19.30
N THR A 11 21.67 28.32 18.17
CA THR A 11 21.85 27.93 16.78
C THR A 11 23.30 27.67 16.41
N ARG A 12 23.57 26.71 15.52
CA ARG A 12 24.68 26.77 14.56
C ARG A 12 24.31 26.12 13.22
N SER A 13 24.21 26.97 12.21
CA SER A 13 24.22 26.65 10.80
C SER A 13 25.59 26.15 10.37
N ALA A 14 25.65 25.08 9.58
CA ALA A 14 26.85 24.68 8.85
C ALA A 14 26.56 24.72 7.34
N LEU A 15 27.02 25.79 6.70
CA LEU A 15 27.22 25.87 5.26
C LEU A 15 28.30 24.85 4.87
N SER A 16 27.93 23.82 4.11
CA SER A 16 28.90 22.94 3.46
C SER A 16 29.02 23.28 1.98
N ARG A 17 30.28 23.31 1.54
CA ARG A 17 30.81 24.00 0.37
C ARG A 17 30.53 23.24 -0.93
N SER A 18 30.35 24.03 -1.99
CA SER A 18 30.54 23.63 -3.37
C SER A 18 31.94 23.06 -3.61
N ALA A 19 32.02 21.89 -4.26
CA ALA A 19 33.22 21.46 -4.96
C ALA A 19 32.87 21.23 -6.43
N GLN A 20 33.30 22.19 -7.25
CA GLN A 20 33.46 22.02 -8.70
C GLN A 20 34.59 21.01 -8.92
N THR A 21 34.41 19.98 -9.74
CA THR A 21 35.53 19.19 -10.25
C THR A 21 35.27 18.75 -11.70
N SER A 22 35.89 19.51 -12.60
CA SER A 22 36.49 19.15 -13.89
C SER A 22 35.86 18.09 -14.82
N LEU A 23 35.50 18.59 -16.00
CA LEU A 23 35.57 17.91 -17.30
C LEU A 23 36.88 17.15 -17.50
N ALA A 24 36.78 15.89 -17.91
CA ALA A 24 37.86 15.16 -18.58
C ALA A 24 37.33 14.53 -19.88
N LEU A 25 37.79 15.09 -21.00
CA LEU A 25 37.77 14.43 -22.31
C LEU A 25 38.82 13.30 -22.32
N ARG A 26 38.41 12.10 -22.77
CA ARG A 26 39.19 11.03 -23.44
C ARG A 26 38.41 9.72 -23.27
N GLY A 27 38.30 8.81 -24.22
CA GLY A 27 38.82 8.71 -25.57
C GLY A 27 38.07 7.56 -26.25
N SER A 28 37.84 7.74 -27.54
CA SER A 28 37.24 6.77 -28.44
C SER A 28 38.08 5.50 -28.54
N THR A 29 37.47 4.33 -28.38
CA THR A 29 37.88 3.13 -29.13
C THR A 29 36.63 2.40 -29.62
N SER A 30 36.43 2.46 -30.93
CA SER A 30 35.50 1.62 -31.68
C SER A 30 35.91 0.16 -31.56
N THR A 31 35.00 -0.69 -31.12
CA THR A 31 35.01 -2.12 -31.48
C THR A 31 33.76 -2.43 -32.29
N THR A 32 34.00 -2.49 -33.60
CA THR A 32 33.12 -2.93 -34.66
C THR A 32 32.81 -4.41 -34.49
N PHE A 33 31.60 -4.77 -34.05
CA PHE A 33 31.08 -6.13 -34.26
C PHE A 33 30.10 -6.11 -35.44
N SER A 34 30.55 -6.76 -36.51
CA SER A 34 29.81 -6.91 -37.74
C SER A 34 28.80 -8.06 -37.64
N ARG A 35 27.56 -7.75 -38.03
CA ARG A 35 26.59 -8.55 -38.79
C ARG A 35 26.38 -10.04 -38.42
N ALA A 36 25.18 -10.31 -37.94
CA ALA A 36 24.39 -11.45 -38.42
C ALA A 36 23.05 -10.93 -38.94
N LEU A 37 22.97 -10.75 -40.26
CA LEU A 37 21.73 -10.50 -40.99
C LEU A 37 20.91 -11.79 -40.97
N HIS A 38 19.92 -11.89 -40.08
CA HIS A 38 18.85 -12.87 -40.25
C HIS A 38 17.70 -12.21 -41.00
N SER A 39 17.60 -12.65 -42.25
CA SER A 39 16.52 -12.44 -43.20
C SER A 39 15.14 -12.57 -42.55
N ARG A 40 14.33 -11.51 -42.75
CA ARG A 40 12.87 -11.52 -42.67
C ARG A 40 12.29 -12.73 -43.40
N PRO A 41 11.26 -13.38 -42.84
CA PRO A 41 10.13 -13.85 -43.61
C PRO A 41 8.98 -12.83 -43.51
N SER A 42 8.79 -12.12 -44.60
CA SER A 42 7.53 -11.46 -44.93
C SER A 42 6.44 -12.51 -45.16
N ARG A 43 5.33 -12.46 -44.40
CA ARG A 43 4.04 -12.87 -44.95
C ARG A 43 2.87 -12.09 -44.33
N PRO A 44 1.99 -11.51 -45.16
CA PRO A 44 0.82 -10.78 -44.73
C PRO A 44 -0.34 -11.75 -44.49
N THR A 45 -1.13 -11.51 -43.44
CA THR A 45 -2.54 -11.91 -43.44
C THR A 45 -3.31 -10.93 -42.57
N THR A 46 -3.98 -10.00 -43.25
CA THR A 46 -5.04 -9.17 -42.70
C THR A 46 -6.15 -10.10 -42.20
N ILE A 47 -6.15 -10.42 -40.92
CA ILE A 47 -7.30 -11.06 -40.28
C ILE A 47 -8.30 -9.95 -39.99
N SER A 48 -9.29 -9.91 -40.88
CA SER A 48 -10.55 -9.22 -40.72
C SER A 48 -11.09 -9.43 -39.31
N ARG A 49 -11.15 -8.34 -38.53
CA ARG A 49 -11.87 -8.32 -37.26
C ARG A 49 -13.36 -8.48 -37.58
N PRO A 50 -14.10 -9.38 -36.92
CA PRO A 50 -15.55 -9.29 -36.95
C PRO A 50 -15.94 -7.93 -36.37
N SER A 51 -16.55 -7.12 -37.21
CA SER A 51 -17.32 -5.93 -36.84
C SER A 51 -18.47 -6.40 -35.95
N TRP A 52 -18.32 -6.27 -34.64
CA TRP A 52 -19.46 -6.35 -33.76
C TRP A 52 -20.20 -5.03 -33.92
N VAL A 53 -21.26 -5.11 -34.71
CA VAL A 53 -22.28 -4.08 -34.88
C VAL A 53 -22.68 -3.59 -33.48
N THR A 54 -22.29 -2.36 -33.18
CA THR A 54 -22.85 -1.56 -32.09
C THR A 54 -24.32 -1.35 -32.38
N TYR A 55 -25.18 -2.19 -31.79
CA TYR A 55 -26.57 -1.82 -31.57
C TYR A 55 -26.59 -0.74 -30.50
N GLY A 56 -26.97 0.47 -30.92
CA GLY A 56 -27.40 1.53 -30.02
C GLY A 56 -28.55 1.03 -29.16
N GLY A 57 -28.26 0.83 -27.87
CA GLY A 57 -29.25 0.60 -26.83
C GLY A 57 -29.21 1.77 -25.87
N ALA A 58 -30.20 2.65 -25.97
CA ALA A 58 -30.46 3.66 -24.96
C ALA A 58 -30.71 2.99 -23.60
N SER A 59 -29.80 3.16 -22.65
CA SER A 59 -30.08 2.82 -21.25
C SER A 59 -30.68 4.04 -20.57
N LEU A 60 -31.96 3.92 -20.26
CA LEU A 60 -32.74 4.85 -19.47
C LEU A 60 -32.11 5.03 -18.09
N ALA A 61 -32.03 6.29 -17.65
CA ALA A 61 -31.65 6.68 -16.31
C ALA A 61 -32.63 6.11 -15.29
N LEU A 62 -32.22 5.07 -14.55
CA LEU A 62 -32.90 4.65 -13.33
C LEU A 62 -32.30 5.42 -12.16
N SER A 63 -32.93 6.55 -11.86
CA SER A 63 -32.93 7.22 -10.58
C SER A 63 -33.22 6.21 -9.47
N LEU A 64 -32.24 5.96 -8.61
CA LEU A 64 -32.47 5.28 -7.33
C LEU A 64 -32.41 6.33 -6.21
N PRO A 65 -33.39 6.38 -5.31
CA PRO A 65 -33.42 7.34 -4.23
C PRO A 65 -32.38 6.99 -3.16
N PHE A 66 -31.55 7.97 -2.82
CA PHE A 66 -30.77 8.00 -1.58
C PHE A 66 -31.75 7.92 -0.40
N SER A 67 -31.78 6.76 0.29
CA SER A 67 -32.49 6.66 1.57
C SER A 67 -31.66 7.32 2.68
N LEU A 68 -32.18 8.49 3.03
CA LEU A 68 -31.94 9.32 4.19
C LEU A 68 -31.91 8.52 5.51
N PHE A 69 -30.87 8.76 6.32
CA PHE A 69 -30.91 8.98 7.78
C PHE A 69 -31.88 8.11 8.62
N SER A 70 -31.33 7.11 9.34
CA SER A 70 -32.02 6.49 10.48
C SER A 70 -31.25 6.78 11.78
N LYS A 71 -31.78 7.76 12.51
CA LYS A 71 -31.44 8.10 13.90
C LYS A 71 -32.54 7.49 14.77
N GLY A 72 -32.19 6.54 15.62
CA GLY A 72 -33.15 5.93 16.55
C GLY A 72 -32.43 5.25 17.71
N GLY A 73 -32.31 5.97 18.83
CA GLY A 73 -32.03 5.36 20.13
C GLY A 73 -33.31 4.79 20.72
N LYS A 74 -33.19 3.69 21.48
CA LYS A 74 -34.13 3.38 22.57
C LYS A 74 -33.48 2.42 23.56
N GLU A 75 -33.34 2.90 24.79
CA GLU A 75 -33.18 2.12 26.01
C GLU A 75 -34.40 1.23 26.24
N GLY A 76 -34.17 0.10 26.92
CA GLY A 76 -35.22 -0.76 27.46
C GLY A 76 -34.63 -2.07 27.99
N ASN A 77 -34.24 -2.07 29.26
CA ASN A 77 -34.18 -3.27 30.09
C ASN A 77 -35.60 -3.84 30.20
N ASP A 78 -35.75 -5.16 30.11
CA ASP A 78 -36.58 -5.96 31.02
C ASP A 78 -36.25 -7.46 30.86
N GLU A 79 -36.34 -8.13 32.00
CA GLU A 79 -35.76 -9.41 32.40
C GLU A 79 -36.81 -10.56 32.40
N ALA A 80 -36.29 -11.80 32.43
CA ALA A 80 -36.93 -13.08 32.80
C ALA A 80 -37.65 -13.88 31.68
N ALA A 81 -37.04 -14.97 31.16
CA ALA A 81 -37.06 -16.38 31.64
C ALA A 81 -38.33 -17.13 31.18
N ALA A 82 -38.37 -18.39 30.72
CA ALA A 82 -37.50 -19.56 30.54
C ALA A 82 -38.12 -20.38 29.36
N ALA A 83 -37.65 -21.50 28.79
CA ALA A 83 -36.83 -22.60 29.26
C ALA A 83 -36.40 -23.49 28.06
N ALA A 84 -35.26 -24.15 28.23
CA ALA A 84 -34.90 -25.52 27.85
C ALA A 84 -35.05 -26.02 26.38
N ALA A 85 -33.90 -26.35 25.76
CA ALA A 85 -33.51 -27.72 25.37
C ALA A 85 -32.69 -27.77 24.07
N ALA A 86 -31.37 -27.68 24.16
CA ALA A 86 -30.44 -28.34 23.24
C ALA A 86 -29.04 -28.40 23.88
N LYS A 87 -28.82 -29.42 24.70
CA LYS A 87 -27.52 -29.73 25.31
C LYS A 87 -26.67 -30.48 24.28
N GLY A 88 -26.16 -29.75 23.28
CA GLY A 88 -25.14 -30.22 22.35
C GLY A 88 -23.76 -30.01 22.96
N ASN A 89 -23.16 -31.11 23.43
CA ASN A 89 -21.84 -31.13 24.03
C ASN A 89 -20.76 -31.06 22.93
N SER A 90 -20.40 -29.86 22.47
CA SER A 90 -19.22 -29.64 21.61
C SER A 90 -18.05 -29.16 22.46
N SER A 91 -17.53 -30.04 23.32
CA SER A 91 -16.21 -29.89 23.93
C SER A 91 -15.14 -30.20 22.87
N GLY A 92 -14.86 -29.18 22.07
CA GLY A 92 -13.84 -29.18 21.03
C GLY A 92 -13.35 -27.75 20.82
N SER A 93 -13.05 -27.05 21.92
CA SER A 93 -12.35 -25.76 21.91
C SER A 93 -10.87 -26.02 21.58
N SER A 94 -10.62 -26.42 20.35
CA SER A 94 -9.36 -26.04 19.72
C SER A 94 -9.41 -24.51 19.64
N ASP A 95 -8.59 -23.85 20.44
CA ASP A 95 -8.25 -22.43 20.33
C ASP A 95 -7.69 -22.18 18.92
N ASN A 96 -8.60 -22.12 17.95
CA ASN A 96 -8.31 -21.68 16.61
C ASN A 96 -8.19 -20.17 16.77
N ALA A 97 -6.97 -19.72 17.08
CA ALA A 97 -6.61 -18.31 17.08
C ALA A 97 -6.77 -17.81 15.65
N GLU A 98 -8.01 -17.54 15.24
CA GLU A 98 -8.35 -17.02 13.93
C GLU A 98 -7.65 -15.67 13.80
N SER A 99 -6.68 -15.61 12.88
CA SER A 99 -6.01 -14.36 12.54
C SER A 99 -7.09 -13.37 12.11
N GLN A 100 -7.22 -12.27 12.85
CA GLN A 100 -8.16 -11.17 12.51
C GLN A 100 -7.66 -10.35 11.31
N SER A 101 -6.58 -10.81 10.67
CA SER A 101 -6.03 -10.23 9.46
C SER A 101 -7.00 -10.44 8.30
N SER A 102 -7.20 -9.39 7.52
CA SER A 102 -8.17 -9.40 6.42
C SER A 102 -7.65 -8.58 5.26
N ALA A 103 -8.00 -8.96 4.03
CA ALA A 103 -7.63 -8.23 2.83
C ALA A 103 -8.85 -8.12 1.90
N ILE A 104 -9.05 -6.94 1.33
CA ILE A 104 -10.17 -6.63 0.44
C ILE A 104 -9.60 -6.08 -0.85
N LEU A 105 -9.78 -6.81 -1.95
CA LEU A 105 -9.40 -6.35 -3.28
C LEU A 105 -10.51 -5.46 -3.84
N ARG A 106 -10.13 -4.25 -4.27
CA ARG A 106 -11.00 -3.26 -4.91
C ARG A 106 -10.44 -2.97 -6.29
N GLN A 107 -11.23 -3.23 -7.32
CA GLN A 107 -10.82 -2.98 -8.69
C GLN A 107 -10.78 -1.48 -8.99
N ALA A 108 -9.89 -1.11 -9.91
CA ALA A 108 -9.85 0.22 -10.51
C ALA A 108 -11.22 0.65 -11.07
N SER A 109 -11.46 1.96 -11.12
CA SER A 109 -12.66 2.52 -11.73
C SER A 109 -12.74 2.13 -13.21
N PRO A 110 -13.88 1.64 -13.73
CA PRO A 110 -14.03 1.29 -15.15
C PRO A 110 -13.86 2.49 -16.09
N ALA A 111 -14.07 3.71 -15.59
CA ALA A 111 -13.93 4.95 -16.34
C ALA A 111 -12.48 5.47 -16.39
N ALA A 112 -11.60 4.95 -15.53
CA ALA A 112 -10.22 5.39 -15.47
C ALA A 112 -9.43 4.92 -16.70
N MET A 113 -8.53 5.78 -17.20
CA MET A 113 -7.53 5.35 -18.17
C MET A 113 -6.60 4.35 -17.47
N ARG A 114 -6.66 3.08 -17.88
CA ARG A 114 -5.86 2.02 -17.25
C ARG A 114 -4.37 2.29 -17.47
N SER A 115 -3.71 2.72 -16.41
CA SER A 115 -2.25 2.60 -16.26
C SER A 115 -1.87 1.12 -16.18
N GLN A 116 -0.57 0.82 -16.10
CA GLN A 116 -0.10 -0.56 -15.99
C GLN A 116 -0.80 -1.30 -14.84
N PRO A 117 -1.00 -2.64 -14.93
CA PRO A 117 -1.68 -3.42 -13.91
C PRO A 117 -0.80 -3.57 -12.66
N THR A 118 -0.70 -2.50 -11.88
CA THR A 118 0.04 -2.47 -10.62
C THR A 118 -0.94 -2.33 -9.47
N THR A 119 -0.88 -3.30 -8.57
CA THR A 119 -1.72 -3.33 -7.38
C THR A 119 -1.07 -2.53 -6.26
N LEU A 120 -1.79 -1.55 -5.72
CA LEU A 120 -1.38 -0.79 -4.54
C LEU A 120 -2.00 -1.44 -3.31
N MET A 121 -1.19 -1.69 -2.29
CA MET A 121 -1.61 -2.34 -1.05
C MET A 121 -1.58 -1.31 0.08
N PHE A 122 -2.74 -0.95 0.62
CA PHE A 122 -2.84 -0.06 1.78
C PHE A 122 -2.85 -0.87 3.05
N LEU A 123 -1.85 -0.64 3.90
CA LEU A 123 -1.63 -1.43 5.10
C LEU A 123 -2.14 -0.70 6.34
N SER A 124 -3.17 -1.26 6.97
CA SER A 124 -3.60 -0.94 8.33
C SER A 124 -3.00 -1.95 9.30
N VAL A 125 -2.39 -1.43 10.36
CA VAL A 125 -1.81 -2.21 11.45
C VAL A 125 -2.42 -1.74 12.75
N LYS A 126 -2.22 -2.48 13.84
CA LYS A 126 -2.72 -2.11 15.17
C LYS A 126 -2.42 -0.64 15.50
N GLY A 127 -3.48 0.15 15.69
CA GLY A 127 -3.44 1.60 15.88
C GLY A 127 -3.93 2.43 14.70
N SER A 128 -3.97 1.86 13.49
CA SER A 128 -4.57 2.45 12.28
C SER A 128 -5.88 1.76 11.93
N GLN A 129 -6.83 2.53 11.41
CA GLN A 129 -8.09 2.00 10.92
C GLN A 129 -8.11 1.95 9.39
N ARG A 130 -8.92 1.08 8.81
CA ARG A 130 -9.12 1.05 7.34
C ARG A 130 -9.75 2.34 6.81
N TYR A 131 -10.50 3.05 7.65
CA TYR A 131 -11.19 4.28 7.28
C TYR A 131 -10.21 5.41 6.94
N ASP A 132 -9.03 5.38 7.56
CA ASP A 132 -7.93 6.32 7.36
C ASP A 132 -7.48 6.38 5.89
N TRP A 133 -7.59 5.26 5.17
CA TRP A 133 -7.14 5.11 3.80
C TRP A 133 -8.21 5.44 2.75
N GLN A 134 -9.47 5.68 3.12
CA GLN A 134 -10.57 5.74 2.13
C GLN A 134 -10.39 6.87 1.10
N GLU A 135 -9.83 8.00 1.51
CA GLU A 135 -9.51 9.10 0.60
C GLU A 135 -8.45 8.71 -0.43
N TRP A 136 -7.33 8.14 0.03
CA TRP A 136 -6.24 7.64 -0.83
C TRP A 136 -6.74 6.53 -1.77
N ILE A 137 -7.52 5.59 -1.24
CA ILE A 137 -8.11 4.49 -2.01
C ILE A 137 -9.05 5.05 -3.08
N GLY A 138 -9.92 6.00 -2.74
CA GLY A 138 -10.82 6.65 -3.69
C GLY A 138 -10.04 7.29 -4.83
N TYR A 139 -9.02 8.08 -4.49
CA TYR A 139 -8.15 8.73 -5.46
C TYR A 139 -7.47 7.75 -6.43
N PHE A 140 -6.74 6.76 -5.90
CA PHE A 140 -5.96 5.86 -6.74
C PHE A 140 -6.84 4.92 -7.58
N ARG A 141 -8.05 4.59 -7.12
CA ARG A 141 -9.02 3.85 -7.94
C ARG A 141 -9.49 4.65 -9.14
N GLU A 142 -9.76 5.95 -8.96
CA GLU A 142 -10.11 6.83 -10.08
C GLU A 142 -8.91 7.12 -10.99
N ALA A 143 -7.68 7.03 -10.47
CA ALA A 143 -6.45 7.08 -11.28
C ALA A 143 -6.16 5.76 -12.03
N GLY A 144 -6.95 4.69 -11.83
CA GLY A 144 -6.87 3.45 -12.60
C GLY A 144 -6.07 2.32 -11.96
N TYR A 145 -5.71 2.43 -10.68
CA TYR A 145 -4.97 1.39 -9.96
C TYR A 145 -5.91 0.39 -9.26
N ASP A 146 -5.51 -0.89 -9.27
CA ASP A 146 -6.15 -1.91 -8.44
C ASP A 146 -5.64 -1.80 -7.00
N ILE A 147 -6.55 -1.92 -6.04
CA ILE A 147 -6.25 -1.66 -4.64
C ILE A 147 -6.46 -2.92 -3.79
N LEU A 148 -5.48 -3.24 -2.95
CA LEU A 148 -5.58 -4.24 -1.89
C LEU A 148 -5.60 -3.54 -0.54
N ASP A 149 -6.79 -3.43 0.05
CA ASP A 149 -7.02 -2.85 1.38
C ASP A 149 -6.75 -3.95 2.43
N CYS A 150 -5.62 -3.89 3.13
CA CYS A 150 -5.16 -4.95 4.01
C CYS A 150 -5.06 -4.47 5.47
N ASN A 151 -5.66 -5.24 6.38
CA ASN A 151 -5.56 -5.03 7.81
C ASN A 151 -4.81 -6.22 8.43
N LEU A 152 -3.70 -5.94 9.10
CA LEU A 152 -2.93 -6.96 9.81
C LEU A 152 -3.24 -6.91 11.30
N ALA A 153 -3.56 -8.07 11.87
CA ALA A 153 -3.78 -8.24 13.29
C ALA A 153 -2.96 -9.43 13.79
N ALA A 154 -2.15 -9.19 14.83
CA ALA A 154 -1.46 -10.27 15.52
C ALA A 154 -2.41 -10.88 16.57
N ALA A 155 -2.53 -12.21 16.57
CA ALA A 155 -3.38 -12.92 17.54
C ALA A 155 -2.87 -12.81 18.99
N THR A 156 -1.58 -12.51 19.19
CA THR A 156 -0.95 -12.41 20.52
C THR A 156 -0.03 -11.21 20.62
N SER A 157 -0.05 -10.52 21.78
CA SER A 157 0.89 -9.44 22.13
C SER A 157 2.25 -10.02 22.57
N SER A 158 2.88 -10.76 21.67
CA SER A 158 4.20 -11.37 21.90
C SER A 158 5.31 -10.32 21.78
N THR A 159 6.47 -10.60 22.37
CA THR A 159 7.68 -9.77 22.23
C THR A 159 8.13 -9.63 20.77
N ASP A 160 7.71 -10.56 19.90
CA ASP A 160 8.05 -10.62 18.48
C ASP A 160 6.88 -10.19 17.56
N GLU A 161 6.02 -9.27 18.02
CA GLU A 161 4.83 -8.81 17.28
C GLU A 161 5.17 -8.36 15.85
N ALA A 162 6.27 -7.62 15.65
CA ALA A 162 6.71 -7.15 14.33
C ALA A 162 7.05 -8.29 13.35
N LYS A 163 7.65 -9.37 13.85
CA LYS A 163 8.01 -10.54 13.05
C LYS A 163 6.77 -11.32 12.64
N VAL A 164 5.87 -11.56 13.58
CA VAL A 164 4.58 -12.22 13.31
C VAL A 164 3.77 -11.42 12.27
N LEU A 165 3.72 -10.09 12.40
CA LEU A 165 3.06 -9.22 11.43
C LEU A 165 3.75 -9.25 10.05
N GLY A 166 5.07 -9.35 10.01
CA GLY A 166 5.84 -9.47 8.77
C GLY A 166 5.56 -10.79 8.01
N ASP A 167 5.42 -11.89 8.75
CA ASP A 167 5.05 -13.21 8.21
C ASP A 167 3.58 -13.25 7.75
N GLU A 168 2.69 -12.61 8.51
CA GLU A 168 1.28 -12.44 8.12
C GLU A 168 1.16 -11.58 6.85
N LEU A 169 1.91 -10.47 6.75
CA LEU A 169 1.97 -9.67 5.53
C LEU A 169 2.40 -10.50 4.31
N ALA A 170 3.46 -11.31 4.47
CA ALA A 170 3.93 -12.20 3.40
C ALA A 170 2.84 -13.22 3.01
N SER A 171 2.09 -13.72 3.98
CA SER A 171 0.99 -14.66 3.76
C SER A 171 -0.17 -14.01 3.01
N GLN A 172 -0.57 -12.79 3.38
CA GLN A 172 -1.63 -12.03 2.69
C GLN A 172 -1.25 -11.72 1.23
N VAL A 173 -0.02 -11.29 0.97
CA VAL A 173 0.46 -11.05 -0.41
C VAL A 173 0.47 -12.35 -1.22
N ARG A 174 0.84 -13.48 -0.61
CA ARG A 174 0.82 -14.78 -1.29
C ARG A 174 -0.60 -15.26 -1.61
N LEU A 175 -1.52 -15.11 -0.67
CA LEU A 175 -2.91 -15.57 -0.81
C LEU A 175 -3.70 -14.74 -1.83
N SER A 176 -3.39 -13.44 -1.94
CA SER A 176 -4.02 -12.56 -2.94
C SER A 176 -3.67 -12.90 -4.40
N SER A 177 -2.72 -13.82 -4.64
CA SER A 177 -2.39 -14.36 -5.98
C SER A 177 -2.14 -13.28 -7.04
N LEU A 178 -1.48 -12.19 -6.64
CA LEU A 178 -1.21 -11.05 -7.51
C LEU A 178 -0.23 -11.43 -8.62
N GLN A 179 -0.49 -10.95 -9.84
CA GLN A 179 0.39 -11.20 -11.00
C GLN A 179 1.75 -10.51 -10.87
N ARG A 180 1.78 -9.38 -10.15
CA ARG A 180 2.97 -8.56 -9.87
C ARG A 180 3.07 -8.32 -8.38
N GLN A 181 4.28 -8.06 -7.90
CA GLN A 181 4.49 -7.67 -6.51
C GLN A 181 3.81 -6.32 -6.23
N PRO A 182 3.02 -6.19 -5.15
CA PRO A 182 2.32 -4.96 -4.85
C PRO A 182 3.27 -3.86 -4.36
N LEU A 183 2.81 -2.62 -4.47
CA LEU A 183 3.41 -1.46 -3.82
C LEU A 183 2.72 -1.22 -2.49
N VAL A 184 3.47 -1.18 -1.40
CA VAL A 184 2.89 -1.08 -0.05
C VAL A 184 2.85 0.36 0.42
N PHE A 185 1.67 0.83 0.78
CA PHE A 185 1.44 2.10 1.46
C PHE A 185 1.26 1.84 2.95
N ILE A 186 2.01 2.55 3.78
CA ILE A 186 1.94 2.41 5.24
C ILE A 186 1.92 3.77 5.93
N ARG A 187 1.08 3.93 6.95
CA ARG A 187 1.07 5.14 7.81
C ARG A 187 2.00 4.93 8.99
N ALA A 188 3.18 5.54 8.94
CA ALA A 188 4.14 5.47 10.04
C ALA A 188 3.68 6.25 11.28
N SER A 189 2.85 7.28 11.11
CA SER A 189 2.30 8.08 12.21
C SER A 189 1.24 7.33 13.03
N ALA A 190 0.55 6.37 12.44
CA ALA A 190 -0.57 5.67 13.07
C ALA A 190 -0.14 4.51 13.98
N SER A 191 1.04 3.93 13.77
CA SER A 191 1.53 2.82 14.59
C SER A 191 3.05 2.77 14.64
N PRO A 192 3.66 2.65 15.84
CA PRO A 192 5.10 2.50 15.98
C PRO A 192 5.62 1.17 15.41
N LEU A 193 4.73 0.18 15.21
CA LEU A 193 5.08 -1.13 14.65
C LEU A 193 5.21 -1.10 13.12
N ALA A 194 4.71 -0.05 12.47
CA ALA A 194 4.66 0.08 11.02
C ALA A 194 6.03 -0.13 10.33
N LEU A 195 7.07 0.56 10.80
CA LEU A 195 8.40 0.43 10.19
C LEU A 195 9.12 -0.87 10.60
N PRO A 196 9.12 -1.29 11.89
CA PRO A 196 9.69 -2.57 12.30
C PRO A 196 9.14 -3.77 11.53
N LEU A 197 7.81 -3.86 11.32
CA LEU A 197 7.21 -5.01 10.62
C LEU A 197 7.70 -5.10 9.16
N LEU A 198 7.89 -3.96 8.49
CA LEU A 198 8.44 -3.92 7.13
C LEU A 198 9.91 -4.31 7.14
N GLY A 199 10.65 -3.90 8.18
CA GLY A 199 12.03 -4.32 8.40
C GLY A 199 12.17 -5.85 8.49
N GLU A 200 11.29 -6.50 9.24
CA GLU A 200 11.20 -7.96 9.39
C GLU A 200 10.73 -8.64 8.10
N HIS A 201 9.68 -8.13 7.46
CA HIS A 201 9.20 -8.65 6.18
C HIS A 201 10.29 -8.63 5.10
N LEU A 202 11.06 -7.54 5.02
CA LEU A 202 12.18 -7.42 4.09
C LEU A 202 13.42 -8.23 4.48
N ALA A 203 13.57 -8.59 5.76
CA ALA A 203 14.61 -9.50 6.22
C ALA A 203 14.29 -10.97 5.88
N SER A 204 13.02 -11.28 5.55
CA SER A 204 12.63 -12.61 5.13
C SER A 204 13.33 -13.03 3.84
N LYS A 205 13.44 -14.34 3.60
CA LYS A 205 14.14 -14.91 2.44
C LYS A 205 13.52 -14.50 1.10
N ARG A 206 12.26 -14.06 1.09
CA ARG A 206 11.47 -13.75 -0.12
C ARG A 206 10.58 -12.54 0.12
N PRO A 207 11.12 -11.31 0.15
CA PRO A 207 10.29 -10.12 0.21
C PRO A 207 9.40 -10.05 -1.03
N SER A 208 8.11 -9.87 -0.82
CA SER A 208 7.09 -9.92 -1.87
C SER A 208 6.51 -8.53 -2.16
N VAL A 209 7.35 -7.49 -2.19
CA VAL A 209 6.93 -6.10 -2.39
C VAL A 209 7.80 -5.42 -3.43
N ALA A 210 7.18 -4.65 -4.34
CA ALA A 210 7.89 -3.95 -5.41
C ALA A 210 8.53 -2.64 -4.94
N GLY A 211 7.93 -2.01 -3.93
CA GLY A 211 8.33 -0.72 -3.38
C GLY A 211 7.42 -0.33 -2.21
N ILE A 212 7.83 0.69 -1.46
CA ILE A 212 7.13 1.13 -0.24
C ILE A 212 6.92 2.65 -0.29
N VAL A 213 5.70 3.08 0.02
CA VAL A 213 5.35 4.48 0.28
C VAL A 213 5.01 4.64 1.75
N ILE A 214 5.81 5.44 2.46
CA ILE A 214 5.65 5.73 3.88
C ILE A 214 4.93 7.06 3.99
N VAL A 215 3.71 7.03 4.49
CA VAL A 215 2.86 8.19 4.74
C VAL A 215 3.07 8.67 6.17
N THR A 216 3.40 9.94 6.34
CA THR A 216 3.74 10.54 7.63
C THR A 216 2.93 11.82 7.87
N SER A 217 2.21 11.90 8.99
CA SER A 217 1.44 13.11 9.35
C SER A 217 2.33 14.23 9.93
N SER A 218 3.56 13.90 10.38
CA SER A 218 4.55 14.86 10.87
C SER A 218 5.92 14.56 10.25
N GLU A 219 6.81 15.56 10.24
CA GLU A 219 8.09 15.59 9.51
C GLU A 219 9.18 14.62 10.03
N GLY A 220 8.80 13.52 10.69
CA GLY A 220 9.72 12.69 11.46
C GLY A 220 9.43 11.20 11.46
N ALA A 221 9.21 10.56 10.29
CA ALA A 221 9.58 9.15 10.22
C ALA A 221 11.08 9.04 10.53
N GLY A 222 11.47 8.16 11.46
CA GLY A 222 12.85 8.00 11.87
C GLY A 222 13.74 7.77 10.64
N PRO A 223 14.64 8.72 10.29
CA PRO A 223 15.36 8.69 9.01
C PRO A 223 16.21 7.43 8.89
N GLU A 224 16.77 6.96 10.01
CA GLU A 224 17.55 5.72 10.08
C GLU A 224 16.76 4.48 9.63
N ALA A 225 15.50 4.34 10.07
CA ALA A 225 14.67 3.21 9.69
C ALA A 225 14.29 3.27 8.20
N VAL A 226 13.99 4.47 7.69
CA VAL A 226 13.68 4.70 6.27
C VAL A 226 14.90 4.39 5.40
N ASP A 227 16.09 4.86 5.79
CA ASP A 227 17.33 4.62 5.07
C ASP A 227 17.69 3.13 5.04
N ALA A 228 17.46 2.41 6.13
CA ALA A 228 17.63 0.97 6.20
C ALA A 228 16.68 0.24 5.23
N LEU A 229 15.41 0.66 5.15
CA LEU A 229 14.43 0.11 4.19
C LEU A 229 14.82 0.45 2.75
N ALA A 230 15.23 1.69 2.48
CA ALA A 230 15.64 2.15 1.16
C ALA A 230 16.86 1.37 0.65
N LYS A 231 17.84 1.10 1.52
CA LYS A 231 19.00 0.26 1.21
C LYS A 231 18.60 -1.17 0.85
N LYS A 232 17.63 -1.76 1.57
CA LYS A 232 17.12 -3.11 1.28
C LYS A 232 16.35 -3.20 -0.04
N LEU A 233 15.62 -2.14 -0.42
CA LEU A 233 14.79 -2.11 -1.63
C LEU A 233 15.45 -1.50 -2.87
N GLY A 234 16.72 -1.09 -2.77
CA GLY A 234 17.46 -0.47 -3.85
C GLY A 234 16.91 0.91 -4.23
N GLY A 235 16.49 1.71 -3.25
CA GLY A 235 15.97 3.06 -3.45
C GLY A 235 14.47 3.15 -3.77
N ARG A 236 13.74 2.01 -3.80
CA ARG A 236 12.30 1.97 -4.06
C ARG A 236 11.46 2.25 -2.81
N VAL A 237 11.82 3.30 -2.09
CA VAL A 237 11.12 3.78 -0.90
C VAL A 237 10.89 5.28 -1.04
N LYS A 238 9.65 5.71 -0.81
CA LYS A 238 9.26 7.12 -0.84
C LYS A 238 8.59 7.49 0.46
N VAL A 239 8.99 8.61 1.05
CA VAL A 239 8.29 9.20 2.19
C VAL A 239 7.45 10.36 1.68
N VAL A 240 6.18 10.40 2.07
CA VAL A 240 5.22 11.45 1.69
C VAL A 240 4.45 11.94 2.91
N LYS A 241 4.01 13.19 2.85
CA LYS A 241 3.13 13.77 3.88
C LYS A 241 1.72 13.21 3.73
N ASP A 242 0.98 13.13 4.83
CA ASP A 242 -0.43 12.70 4.84
C ASP A 242 -1.34 13.88 4.50
N ASP A 243 -1.18 14.40 3.28
CA ASP A 243 -1.93 15.53 2.71
C ASP A 243 -2.18 15.30 1.21
N GLU A 244 -3.00 16.16 0.60
CA GLU A 244 -3.31 16.08 -0.83
C GLU A 244 -2.05 16.19 -1.71
N GLU A 245 -1.07 16.99 -1.28
CA GLU A 245 0.22 17.14 -1.98
C GLU A 245 1.02 15.84 -1.96
N GLY A 246 1.12 15.18 -0.81
CA GLY A 246 1.78 13.89 -0.65
C GLY A 246 1.11 12.78 -1.45
N LEU A 247 -0.21 12.83 -1.59
CA LEU A 247 -0.96 11.94 -2.47
C LEU A 247 -0.58 12.15 -3.94
N ARG A 248 -0.54 13.39 -4.44
CA ARG A 248 -0.08 13.69 -5.82
C ARG A 248 1.39 13.38 -6.04
N ASP A 249 2.24 13.66 -5.05
CA ASP A 249 3.67 13.36 -5.09
C ASP A 249 3.92 11.84 -5.14
N SER A 250 3.13 11.06 -4.40
CA SER A 250 3.22 9.61 -4.47
C SER A 250 2.84 9.07 -5.86
N GLU A 251 1.76 9.55 -6.49
CA GLU A 251 1.41 9.15 -7.86
C GLU A 251 2.48 9.54 -8.89
N ARG A 252 3.05 10.75 -8.76
CA ARG A 252 4.16 11.18 -9.63
C ARG A 252 5.34 10.24 -9.50
N TRP A 253 5.73 9.92 -8.25
CA TRP A 253 6.79 8.97 -7.99
C TRP A 253 6.50 7.58 -8.58
N LEU A 254 5.25 7.11 -8.49
CA LEU A 254 4.84 5.84 -9.13
C LEU A 254 5.10 5.85 -10.63
N THR A 255 4.70 6.93 -11.29
CA THR A 255 4.86 7.12 -12.74
C THR A 255 6.35 7.21 -13.12
N GLU A 256 7.16 7.95 -12.36
CA GLU A 256 8.59 8.10 -12.59
C GLU A 256 9.36 6.78 -12.43
N GLN A 257 8.96 5.94 -11.48
CA GLN A 257 9.54 4.61 -11.29
C GLN A 257 9.03 3.57 -12.30
N GLY A 258 8.04 3.93 -13.13
CA GLY A 258 7.49 3.05 -14.16
C GLY A 258 6.61 1.93 -13.60
N PHE A 259 5.96 2.17 -12.46
CA PHE A 259 4.97 1.28 -11.90
C PHE A 259 3.64 1.35 -12.66
#